data_AF-A0A4Y2JD53-F1
#
_entry.id   AF-A0A4Y2JD53-F1
#
_cell.length_a   1.000
_cell.length_b   1.000
_cell.length_c   1.000
_cell.angle_alpha   90.00
_cell.angle_beta   90.00
_cell.angle_gamma   90.00
#
_symmetry.space_group_name_H-M   'P 1'
#
loop_
_entity.id
_entity.type
_entity.pdbx_description
1 polymer ?
#
loop_
_entity_poly.entity_id
_entity_poly.type
_entity_poly.pdbx_seq_one_letter_code
_entity_poly.pdbx_strand_id
1 'polypeptide(L)'
;MSDEMVKDLVNCTNIYITWISGCFSRERDAKSTTEAKMKAFIGLLCICGVHKSSHVNITDLWATYGTGIEILRTTMSSKRFLFLLRYIRFEVIHDRQSRKEN
;
A
#
# COMPACT_ATOMS: atom_id res chain seq x y z
N MET A 1 2.93 5.76 -14.96
CA MET A 1 3.47 4.54 -14.34
C MET A 1 3.18 3.39 -15.29
N SER A 2 4.21 2.70 -15.77
CA SER A 2 4.05 1.56 -16.70
C SER A 2 3.42 0.37 -15.98
N ASP A 3 2.70 -0.49 -16.71
CA ASP A 3 2.14 -1.73 -16.18
C ASP A 3 3.23 -2.68 -15.64
N GLU A 4 4.41 -2.67 -16.26
CA GLU A 4 5.56 -3.43 -15.77
C GLU A 4 6.02 -2.96 -14.38
N MET A 5 6.09 -1.64 -14.16
CA MET A 5 6.45 -1.08 -12.86
C MET A 5 5.44 -1.48 -11.77
N VAL A 6 4.14 -1.55 -12.12
CA VAL A 6 3.10 -1.98 -11.17
C VAL A 6 3.31 -3.44 -10.80
N LYS A 7 3.59 -4.27 -11.79
CA LYS A 7 3.82 -5.71 -11.60
C LYS A 7 5.03 -5.96 -10.70
N ASP A 8 6.13 -5.26 -10.94
CA ASP A 8 7.34 -5.36 -10.11
C ASP A 8 7.08 -4.92 -8.66
N LEU A 9 6.35 -3.82 -8.49
CA LEU A 9 5.95 -3.32 -7.17
C LEU A 9 5.07 -4.32 -6.41
N VAL A 10 4.12 -4.96 -7.11
CA VAL A 10 3.27 -6.02 -6.55
C VAL A 10 4.10 -7.22 -6.13
N ASN A 11 5.04 -7.66 -6.98
CA ASN A 11 5.91 -8.79 -6.70
C ASN A 11 6.79 -8.54 -5.46
N CYS A 12 7.52 -7.42 -5.43
CA CYS A 12 8.38 -7.06 -4.30
C CYS A 12 7.58 -6.95 -2.99
N THR A 13 6.41 -6.31 -3.05
CA THR A 13 5.54 -6.13 -1.88
C THR A 13 4.98 -7.47 -1.40
N ASN A 14 4.55 -8.36 -2.30
CA ASN A 14 4.01 -9.67 -1.92
C ASN A 14 5.06 -10.59 -1.28
N ILE A 15 6.30 -10.59 -1.78
CA ILE A 15 7.41 -11.32 -1.16
C ILE A 15 7.58 -10.88 0.30
N TYR A 16 7.57 -9.56 0.54
CA TYR A 16 7.69 -9.02 1.88
C TYR A 16 6.47 -9.34 2.76
N ILE A 17 5.26 -9.26 2.21
CA ILE A 17 4.02 -9.61 2.93
C ILE A 17 4.07 -11.06 3.40
N THR A 18 4.49 -11.99 2.54
CA THR A 18 4.66 -13.41 2.90
C THR A 18 5.63 -13.57 4.07
N TRP A 19 6.75 -12.84 4.05
CA TRP A 19 7.74 -12.88 5.13
C TRP A 19 7.19 -12.38 6.48
N ILE A 20 6.43 -11.28 6.50
CA ILE A 20 5.83 -10.76 7.75
C ILE A 20 4.53 -11.46 8.15
N SER A 21 3.95 -12.30 7.30
CA SER A 21 2.62 -12.86 7.50
C SER A 21 2.48 -13.61 8.83
N GLY A 22 3.55 -14.27 9.29
CA GLY A 22 3.61 -14.96 10.58
C GLY A 22 3.51 -14.04 11.81
N CYS A 23 3.69 -12.72 11.66
CA CYS A 23 3.50 -11.76 12.73
C CYS A 23 2.03 -11.35 12.92
N PHE A 24 1.12 -11.82 12.06
CA PHE A 24 -0.30 -11.47 12.11
C PHE A 24 -1.13 -12.65 12.61
N SER A 25 -2.02 -12.39 13.55
CA SER A 25 -2.94 -13.40 14.08
C SER A 25 -4.02 -13.83 13.09
N ARG A 26 -4.31 -12.99 12.09
CA ARG A 26 -5.32 -13.25 11.07
C ARG A 26 -4.71 -13.14 9.68
N GLU A 27 -4.88 -14.19 8.88
CA GLU A 27 -4.40 -14.24 7.49
C GLU A 27 -4.91 -13.06 6.64
N ARG A 28 -6.16 -12.62 6.89
CA ARG A 28 -6.77 -11.50 6.16
C ARG A 28 -6.03 -10.18 6.33
N ASP A 29 -5.32 -9.99 7.44
CA ASP A 29 -4.62 -8.74 7.75
C ASP A 29 -3.30 -8.64 6.95
N ALA A 30 -2.68 -9.79 6.64
CA ALA A 30 -1.49 -9.92 5.81
C ALA A 30 -1.79 -10.46 4.40
N LYS A 31 -2.97 -10.16 3.85
CA LYS A 31 -3.34 -10.66 2.52
C LYS A 31 -2.44 -10.07 1.43
N SER A 32 -2.03 -10.88 0.46
CA SER A 32 -1.30 -10.42 -0.73
C SER A 32 -2.08 -9.36 -1.53
N THR A 33 -1.37 -8.57 -2.31
CA THR A 33 -1.91 -7.52 -3.17
C THR A 33 -1.89 -7.93 -4.64
N THR A 34 -2.78 -7.33 -5.42
CA THR A 34 -2.95 -7.55 -6.86
C THR A 34 -2.70 -6.23 -7.59
N GLU A 35 -2.35 -6.26 -8.87
CA GLU A 35 -2.12 -5.06 -9.70
C GLU A 35 -3.28 -4.06 -9.62
N ALA A 36 -4.54 -4.50 -9.71
CA ALA A 36 -5.71 -3.63 -9.60
C ALA A 36 -5.77 -2.89 -8.24
N LYS A 37 -5.48 -3.59 -7.14
CA LYS A 37 -5.42 -3.02 -5.79
C LYS A 37 -4.24 -2.07 -5.62
N MET A 38 -3.11 -2.36 -6.27
CA MET A 38 -1.94 -1.48 -6.25
C MET A 38 -2.20 -0.20 -7.03
N LYS A 39 -2.83 -0.29 -8.21
CA LYS A 39 -3.30 0.87 -8.98
C LYS A 39 -4.30 1.70 -8.17
N ALA A 40 -5.26 1.04 -7.51
CA ALA A 40 -6.21 1.72 -6.62
C ALA A 40 -5.49 2.44 -5.46
N PHE A 41 -4.55 1.77 -4.78
CA PHE A 41 -3.74 2.37 -3.72
C PHE A 41 -2.98 3.63 -4.17
N ILE A 42 -2.35 3.57 -5.35
CA ILE A 42 -1.61 4.70 -5.92
C ILE A 42 -2.56 5.83 -6.33
N GLY A 43 -3.72 5.49 -6.88
CA GLY A 43 -4.78 6.47 -7.13
C GLY A 43 -5.22 7.21 -5.87
N LEU A 44 -5.38 6.49 -4.74
CA LEU A 44 -5.69 7.11 -3.45
C LEU A 44 -4.57 8.04 -2.96
N LEU A 45 -3.30 7.67 -3.15
CA LEU A 45 -2.17 8.56 -2.85
C LEU A 45 -2.22 9.86 -3.68
N CYS A 46 -2.52 9.75 -4.97
CA CYS A 46 -2.68 10.93 -5.83
C CYS A 46 -3.82 11.83 -5.35
N ILE A 47 -4.97 11.25 -4.97
CA ILE A 47 -6.12 11.99 -4.44
C ILE A 47 -5.76 12.70 -3.13
N CYS A 48 -5.08 12.02 -2.20
CA CYS A 48 -4.59 12.64 -0.98
C CYS A 48 -3.66 13.83 -1.25
N GLY A 49 -2.81 13.72 -2.29
CA GLY A 49 -1.94 14.81 -2.74
C GLY A 49 -2.72 16.00 -3.31
N VAL A 50 -3.73 15.76 -4.15
CA VAL A 50 -4.61 16.81 -4.71
C VAL A 50 -5.35 17.56 -3.60
N HIS A 51 -5.83 16.85 -2.59
CA HIS A 51 -6.48 17.44 -1.41
C HIS A 51 -5.52 18.14 -0.44
N LYS A 52 -4.22 18.28 -0.78
CA LYS A 52 -3.17 18.88 0.08
C LYS A 52 -3.15 18.31 1.50
N SER A 53 -3.51 17.04 1.63
CA SER A 53 -3.78 16.39 2.92
C SER A 53 -2.56 15.65 3.48
N SER A 54 -1.35 16.09 3.13
CA SER A 54 -0.10 15.44 3.54
C SER A 54 0.13 15.46 5.05
N HIS A 55 -0.42 16.45 5.75
CA HIS A 55 -0.30 16.61 7.21
C HIS A 55 -1.60 16.25 7.97
N VAL A 56 -2.61 15.75 7.26
CA VAL A 56 -3.89 15.37 7.86
C VAL A 56 -3.79 13.93 8.35
N ASN A 57 -4.39 13.65 9.51
CA ASN A 57 -4.46 12.27 9.98
C ASN A 57 -5.30 11.44 9.00
N ILE A 58 -4.76 10.28 8.62
CA ILE A 58 -5.42 9.34 7.72
C ILE A 58 -6.82 8.93 8.23
N THR A 59 -7.05 8.92 9.54
CA THR A 59 -8.36 8.62 10.12
C THR A 59 -9.40 9.67 9.77
N ASP A 60 -8.98 10.93 9.66
CA ASP A 60 -9.87 12.05 9.34
C ASP A 60 -10.23 12.02 7.85
N LEU A 61 -9.27 11.63 7.00
CA LEU A 61 -9.52 11.41 5.57
C LEU A 61 -10.52 10.27 5.30
N TRP A 62 -10.59 9.28 6.21
CA TRP A 62 -11.53 8.15 6.15
C TRP A 62 -12.77 8.35 7.05
N ALA A 63 -13.01 9.55 7.57
CA ALA A 63 -14.15 9.83 8.44
C ALA A 63 -15.50 9.56 7.75
N THR A 64 -16.48 9.11 8.53
CA THR A 64 -17.86 8.82 8.06
C THR A 64 -18.87 9.91 8.41
N TYR A 65 -18.50 10.87 9.26
CA TYR A 65 -19.39 11.91 9.78
C TYR A 65 -19.48 13.15 8.85
N GLY A 66 -19.22 12.96 7.56
CA GLY A 66 -19.38 14.00 6.51
C GLY A 66 -18.14 14.83 6.20
N THR A 67 -17.04 14.70 6.97
CA THR A 67 -15.79 15.44 6.74
C THR A 67 -14.72 14.64 5.99
N GLY A 68 -14.92 13.34 5.84
CA GLY A 68 -13.98 12.46 5.14
C GLY A 68 -14.14 12.52 3.62
N ILE A 69 -13.15 11.98 2.92
CA ILE A 69 -13.16 11.91 1.45
C ILE A 69 -13.79 10.58 1.04
N GLU A 70 -15.00 10.64 0.50
CA GLU A 70 -15.83 9.44 0.26
C GLU A 70 -15.18 8.42 -0.69
N ILE A 71 -14.42 8.88 -1.68
CA ILE A 71 -13.75 7.98 -2.63
C ILE A 71 -12.69 7.11 -1.94
N LEU A 72 -12.05 7.60 -0.87
CA LEU A 72 -11.03 6.86 -0.13
C LEU A 72 -11.66 5.63 0.54
N ARG A 73 -12.72 5.84 1.33
CA ARG A 73 -13.43 4.76 2.04
C ARG A 73 -14.14 3.77 1.12
N THR A 74 -14.62 4.25 -0.02
CA THR A 74 -15.34 3.42 -1.01
C THR A 74 -14.38 2.52 -1.78
N THR A 75 -13.15 2.99 -2.03
CA THR A 75 -12.14 2.22 -2.77
C THR A 75 -11.47 1.16 -1.90
N MET A 76 -11.09 1.51 -0.66
CA MET A 76 -10.34 0.62 0.21
C MET A 76 -10.49 1.03 1.68
N SER A 77 -10.46 0.06 2.60
CA SER A 77 -10.49 0.36 4.03
C SER A 77 -9.21 1.08 4.49
N SER A 78 -9.34 1.99 5.47
CA SER A 78 -8.20 2.71 6.05
C SER A 78 -7.12 1.77 6.57
N LYS A 79 -7.53 0.65 7.21
CA LYS A 79 -6.62 -0.40 7.68
C LYS A 79 -5.79 -1.00 6.55
N ARG A 80 -6.42 -1.29 5.40
CA ARG A 80 -5.72 -1.87 4.26
C ARG A 80 -4.81 -0.85 3.58
N PHE A 81 -5.25 0.41 3.48
CA PHE A 81 -4.41 1.49 2.97
C PHE A 81 -3.15 1.68 3.83
N LEU A 82 -3.30 1.77 5.15
CA LEU A 82 -2.18 1.89 6.09
C LEU A 82 -1.24 0.68 6.05
N PHE A 83 -1.81 -0.52 5.92
CA PHE A 83 -1.02 -1.74 5.76
C PHE A 83 -0.13 -1.66 4.51
N LEU A 84 -0.70 -1.31 3.36
CA LEU A 84 0.06 -1.16 2.11
C LEU A 84 1.08 -0.03 2.22
N LEU A 85 0.71 1.10 2.81
CA LEU A 85 1.63 2.23 3.02
C LEU A 85 2.87 1.83 3.85
N ARG A 86 2.70 0.98 4.87
CA ARG A 86 3.80 0.51 5.72
C ARG A 86 4.69 -0.53 5.03
N TYR A 87 4.10 -1.39 4.22
CA TYR A 87 4.76 -2.60 3.70
C TYR A 87 5.03 -2.61 2.20
N ILE A 88 4.74 -1.52 1.49
CA ILE A 88 5.15 -1.35 0.11
C ILE A 88 6.67 -1.47 -0.02
N ARG A 89 7.14 -2.20 -1.02
CA ARG A 89 8.56 -2.42 -1.30
C ARG A 89 8.83 -2.25 -2.79
N PHE A 90 9.93 -1.57 -3.09
CA PHE A 90 10.37 -1.29 -4.47
C PHE A 90 11.51 -2.21 -4.92
N GLU A 91 12.07 -3.01 -4.01
CA GLU A 91 13.18 -3.92 -4.30
C GLU A 91 12.94 -5.30 -3.67
N VAL A 92 13.47 -6.34 -4.31
CA VAL A 92 13.53 -7.70 -3.75
C VAL A 92 14.63 -7.75 -2.70
N ILE A 93 14.31 -8.24 -1.49
CA ILE A 93 15.24 -8.28 -0.33
C ILE A 93 16.55 -9.02 -0.67
N HIS A 94 16.50 -10.05 -1.51
CA HIS A 94 17.65 -10.85 -1.91
C HIS A 94 18.70 -10.08 -2.73
N ASP A 95 18.30 -9.04 -3.45
CA ASP A 95 19.23 -8.28 -4.31
C ASP A 95 20.03 -7.22 -3.52
N ARG A 96 19.78 -7.09 -2.21
CA ARG A 96 20.52 -6.17 -1.34
C ARG A 96 21.89 -6.72 -0.93
N GLN A 97 22.07 -8.03 -1.00
CA GLN A 97 23.35 -8.70 -0.69
C GLN A 97 24.28 -8.64 -1.91
N SER A 98 23.77 -8.96 -3.11
CA SER A 98 24.48 -8.90 -4.39
C SER A 98 24.95 -7.49 -4.77
N ARG A 99 24.18 -6.44 -4.45
CA ARG A 99 24.57 -5.03 -4.72
C ARG A 99 25.64 -4.48 -3.79
N LYS A 100 25.99 -5.17 -2.69
CA LYS A 100 27.08 -4.78 -1.78
C LYS A 100 28.42 -5.39 -2.17
N GLU A 101 28.41 -6.36 -3.07
CA GLU A 101 29.60 -7.11 -3.51
C GLU A 101 30.25 -6.54 -4.79
N ASN A 102 29.66 -5.49 -5.37
CA ASN A 102 30.26 -4.64 -6.42
C ASN A 102 30.54 -3.24 -5.89
#